data_AF-A0A4R4QFF6-F1
#
_entry.id   AF-A0A4R4QFF6-F1
#
_cell.length_a   1.000
_cell.length_b   1.000
_cell.length_c   1.000
_cell.angle_alpha   90.00
_cell.angle_beta   90.00
_cell.angle_gamma   90.00
#
_symmetry.space_group_name_H-M   'P 1'
#
loop_
_entity.id
_entity.type
_entity.pdbx_description
1 polymer ?
#
loop_
_entity_poly.entity_id
_entity_poly.type
_entity_poly.pdbx_seq_one_letter_code
_entity_poly.pdbx_strand_id
1 'polypeptide(L)'
;MRAGDLLRQIDQRLLPLLSRVVARLGETSARSRVLTGTALLSVTAVLLTAVWAADDRPAGDPTVGEVTRVGVVDGDSVPGYVRAAAADLAALAEPAATPADGTYALVSLDSYLAPQGLDAVLGDVSVAAVFGRVPLPGRQTEIVRIPAQRVPDDVIAAMAAVAARKEREATDYRARAAATTGDAELRRLYTSGAEVAAAEATAYRTGCACVYAAVVRAQPAALRAVASRRAVRAVDPAPEVQRLDRTVFTPPLPEQRDVVRPPADAALPEATPSPSAGTPTVSPSPTAEESSEPAPPVTNPSPTAEQGTPTAPPATATTSPDVPSGRPVSPTQS
;
A
#
# COMPACT_ATOMS: atom_id res chain seq x y z
N MET A 1 -29.80 11.88 38.61
CA MET A 1 -31.14 11.72 38.01
C MET A 1 -31.09 10.49 37.12
N ARG A 2 -31.97 9.50 37.35
CA ARG A 2 -31.89 8.17 36.72
C ARG A 2 -32.56 8.19 35.34
N ALA A 3 -31.92 7.58 34.34
CA ALA A 3 -32.36 7.56 32.94
C ALA A 3 -33.81 7.05 32.73
N GLY A 4 -34.36 6.27 33.66
CA GLY A 4 -35.74 5.78 33.61
C GLY A 4 -36.81 6.86 33.79
N ASP A 5 -36.54 7.91 34.56
CA ASP A 5 -37.52 9.00 34.76
C ASP A 5 -37.60 9.93 33.54
N LEU A 6 -36.47 10.06 32.82
CA LEU A 6 -36.38 10.87 31.60
C LEU A 6 -37.19 10.25 30.45
N LEU A 7 -37.15 8.92 30.30
CA LEU A 7 -37.94 8.19 29.30
C LEU A 7 -39.44 8.30 29.58
N ARG A 8 -39.85 8.24 30.86
CA ARG A 8 -41.26 8.38 31.25
C ARG A 8 -41.81 9.79 31.04
N GLN A 9 -40.96 10.80 31.22
CA GLN A 9 -41.33 12.21 31.02
C GLN A 9 -41.42 12.59 29.53
N ILE A 10 -40.64 11.92 28.67
CA ILE A 10 -40.72 12.04 27.21
C ILE A 10 -42.01 11.38 26.69
N ASP A 11 -42.36 10.20 27.21
CA ASP A 11 -43.55 9.45 26.78
C ASP A 11 -44.86 10.20 27.10
N GLN A 12 -44.92 10.86 28.27
CA GLN A 12 -46.10 11.63 28.68
C GLN A 12 -46.31 12.95 27.91
N ARG A 13 -45.26 13.52 27.31
CA ARG A 13 -45.37 14.78 26.56
C ARG A 13 -45.57 14.60 25.06
N LEU A 14 -45.11 13.50 24.48
CA LEU A 14 -45.22 13.26 23.04
C LEU A 14 -46.57 12.64 22.64
N LEU A 15 -47.14 11.75 23.46
CA LEU A 15 -48.40 11.08 23.17
C LEU A 15 -49.61 12.03 22.94
N PRO A 16 -49.83 13.11 23.74
CA PRO A 16 -50.95 14.02 23.51
C PRO A 16 -50.73 14.98 22.32
N LEU A 17 -49.49 15.15 21.85
CA LEU A 17 -49.18 15.94 20.66
C LEU A 17 -49.37 15.11 19.38
N LEU A 18 -48.97 13.84 19.41
CA LEU A 18 -49.17 12.92 18.29
C LEU A 18 -50.67 12.61 18.07
N SER A 19 -51.48 12.51 19.13
CA SER A 19 -52.92 12.28 18.98
C SER A 19 -53.66 13.45 18.32
N ARG A 20 -53.23 14.71 18.55
CA ARG A 20 -53.80 15.89 17.88
C ARG A 20 -53.41 16.01 16.40
N VAL A 21 -52.23 15.51 16.04
CA VAL A 21 -51.79 15.45 14.64
C VAL A 21 -52.54 14.35 13.88
N VAL A 22 -52.77 13.20 14.51
CA VAL A 22 -53.52 12.08 13.89
C VAL A 22 -54.99 12.43 13.67
N ALA A 23 -55.62 13.21 14.56
CA ALA A 23 -57.01 13.64 14.40
C ALA A 23 -57.22 14.69 13.28
N ARG A 24 -56.17 15.39 12.83
CA ARG A 24 -56.24 16.33 11.70
C ARG A 24 -55.94 15.71 10.33
N LEU A 25 -55.55 14.44 10.26
CA LEU A 25 -55.36 13.71 9.00
C LEU A 25 -56.66 13.05 8.49
N GLY A 26 -57.79 13.75 8.69
CA GLY A 26 -59.14 13.36 8.25
C GLY A 26 -59.55 13.90 6.88
N GLU A 27 -58.61 14.17 5.97
CA GLU A 27 -58.93 14.53 4.57
C GLU A 27 -58.02 13.76 3.61
N THR A 28 -58.66 12.97 2.75
CA THR A 28 -58.12 11.82 2.00
C THR A 28 -57.11 12.15 0.89
N SER A 29 -56.73 13.42 0.71
CA SER A 29 -55.69 13.84 -0.25
C SER A 29 -54.31 14.06 0.40
N ALA A 30 -54.26 14.43 1.68
CA ALA A 30 -53.00 14.71 2.38
C ALA A 30 -52.21 13.45 2.74
N ARG A 31 -52.91 12.31 2.93
CA ARG A 31 -52.30 11.03 3.34
C ARG A 31 -51.31 10.49 2.30
N SER A 32 -51.63 10.64 1.01
CA SER A 32 -50.75 10.20 -0.08
C SER A 32 -49.45 11.01 -0.14
N ARG A 33 -49.54 12.34 0.04
CA ARG A 33 -48.37 13.24 0.05
C ARG A 33 -47.49 13.04 1.28
N VAL A 34 -48.09 12.76 2.43
CA VAL A 34 -47.35 12.47 3.67
C VAL A 34 -46.65 11.11 3.56
N LEU A 35 -47.32 10.09 3.01
CA LEU A 35 -46.72 8.77 2.83
C LEU A 35 -45.61 8.75 1.76
N THR A 36 -45.76 9.50 0.67
CA THR A 36 -44.67 9.66 -0.30
C THR A 36 -43.50 10.45 0.26
N GLY A 37 -43.77 11.50 1.05
CA GLY A 37 -42.72 12.27 1.73
C GLY A 37 -41.91 11.43 2.73
N THR A 38 -42.57 10.61 3.54
CA THR A 38 -41.88 9.73 4.49
C THR A 38 -41.12 8.61 3.78
N ALA A 39 -41.66 8.03 2.70
CA ALA A 39 -40.96 7.04 1.91
C ALA A 39 -39.70 7.63 1.28
N LEU A 40 -39.78 8.83 0.70
CA LEU A 40 -38.62 9.49 0.08
C LEU A 40 -37.55 9.82 1.13
N LEU A 41 -37.93 10.34 2.30
CA LEU A 41 -37.01 10.60 3.40
C LEU A 41 -36.32 9.32 3.88
N SER A 42 -37.07 8.22 4.02
CA SER A 42 -36.54 6.92 4.42
C SER A 42 -35.51 6.40 3.41
N VAL A 43 -35.85 6.47 2.12
CA VAL A 43 -34.93 6.05 1.04
C VAL A 43 -33.68 6.93 1.02
N THR A 44 -33.83 8.24 1.20
CA THR A 44 -32.68 9.18 1.23
C THR A 44 -31.78 8.90 2.43
N ALA A 45 -32.36 8.63 3.60
CA ALA A 45 -31.61 8.27 4.80
C ALA A 45 -30.85 6.95 4.61
N VAL A 46 -31.51 5.91 4.05
CA VAL A 46 -30.86 4.62 3.76
C VAL A 46 -29.72 4.77 2.76
N LEU A 47 -29.91 5.57 1.70
CA LEU A 47 -28.87 5.85 0.72
C LEU A 47 -27.70 6.63 1.34
N LEU A 48 -27.97 7.63 2.17
CA LEU A 48 -26.92 8.37 2.88
C LEU A 48 -26.15 7.45 3.84
N THR A 49 -26.83 6.58 4.58
CA THR A 49 -26.15 5.60 5.45
C THR A 49 -25.39 4.55 4.65
N ALA A 50 -25.87 4.16 3.47
CA ALA A 50 -25.16 3.22 2.60
C ALA A 50 -23.92 3.86 1.97
N VAL A 51 -23.98 5.13 1.57
CA VAL A 51 -22.82 5.89 1.10
C VAL A 51 -21.80 6.07 2.23
N TRP A 52 -22.27 6.39 3.43
CA TRP A 52 -21.40 6.56 4.60
C TRP A 52 -20.77 5.23 5.06
N ALA A 53 -21.51 4.13 5.01
CA ALA A 53 -21.01 2.79 5.32
C ALA A 53 -20.14 2.19 4.21
N ALA A 54 -20.26 2.67 2.97
CA ALA A 54 -19.35 2.31 1.88
C ALA A 54 -18.00 3.06 1.97
N ASP A 55 -17.94 4.16 2.73
CA ASP A 55 -16.70 4.86 3.07
C ASP A 55 -15.92 4.15 4.20
N ASP A 56 -16.56 3.24 4.96
CA ASP A 56 -15.84 2.32 5.85
C ASP A 56 -15.09 1.30 4.99
N ARG A 57 -13.76 1.48 4.92
CA ARG A 57 -12.83 0.61 4.19
C ARG A 57 -13.13 -0.87 4.49
N PRO A 58 -13.19 -1.76 3.47
CA PRO A 58 -13.41 -3.19 3.73
C PRO A 58 -12.32 -3.74 4.65
N ALA A 59 -12.70 -4.22 5.83
CA ALA A 59 -11.85 -5.10 6.62
C ALA A 59 -11.61 -6.36 5.77
N GLY A 60 -10.33 -6.62 5.44
CA GLY A 60 -9.94 -7.68 4.53
C GLY A 60 -10.43 -9.07 4.99
N ASP A 61 -10.54 -9.98 4.01
CA ASP A 61 -10.88 -11.39 4.18
C ASP A 61 -10.12 -12.02 5.38
N PRO A 62 -10.83 -12.53 6.41
CA PRO A 62 -10.23 -13.03 7.64
C PRO A 62 -9.43 -14.33 7.48
N THR A 63 -9.35 -14.90 6.27
CA THR A 63 -8.57 -16.12 5.99
C THR A 63 -7.09 -15.86 5.74
N VAL A 64 -6.67 -14.59 5.57
CA VAL A 64 -5.27 -14.16 5.54
C VAL A 64 -5.02 -13.43 6.85
N GLY A 65 -4.10 -13.93 7.70
CA GLY A 65 -3.80 -13.30 8.99
C GLY A 65 -3.72 -11.78 8.86
N GLU A 66 -4.46 -11.06 9.68
CA GLU A 66 -4.75 -9.62 9.54
C GLU A 66 -3.48 -8.79 9.24
N VAL A 67 -3.29 -8.44 7.96
CA VAL A 67 -2.21 -7.55 7.52
C VAL A 67 -2.77 -6.15 7.46
N THR A 68 -2.23 -5.26 8.30
CA THR A 68 -2.55 -3.83 8.20
C THR A 68 -2.08 -3.29 6.85
N ARG A 69 -2.98 -2.65 6.10
CA ARG A 69 -2.65 -2.03 4.82
C ARG A 69 -2.79 -0.52 4.92
N VAL A 70 -1.78 0.20 4.42
CA VAL A 70 -1.74 1.67 4.42
C VAL A 70 -1.43 2.14 3.00
N GLY A 71 -2.09 3.21 2.54
CA GLY A 71 -2.02 3.66 1.16
C GLY A 71 -3.23 3.23 0.32
N VAL A 72 -3.00 3.02 -0.98
CA VAL A 72 -4.06 2.80 -1.98
C VAL A 72 -4.09 1.37 -2.50
N VAL A 73 -5.22 0.95 -3.07
CA VAL A 73 -5.36 -0.28 -3.85
C VAL A 73 -5.77 0.01 -5.29
N ASP A 74 -5.65 -0.98 -6.17
CA ASP A 74 -6.04 -0.84 -7.58
C ASP A 74 -7.51 -0.43 -7.71
N GLY A 75 -7.78 0.58 -8.54
CA GLY A 75 -9.11 1.15 -8.72
C GLY A 75 -9.45 2.31 -7.77
N ASP A 76 -8.65 2.57 -6.73
CA ASP A 76 -8.90 3.68 -5.80
C ASP A 76 -8.76 5.04 -6.49
N SER A 77 -9.58 6.00 -6.04
CA SER A 77 -9.44 7.41 -6.40
C SER A 77 -8.25 8.03 -5.66
N VAL A 78 -7.23 8.47 -6.39
CA VAL A 78 -6.07 9.18 -5.80
C VAL A 78 -6.49 10.49 -5.14
N PRO A 79 -7.35 11.35 -5.73
CA PRO A 79 -7.86 12.54 -5.05
C PRO A 79 -8.69 12.20 -3.80
N GLY A 80 -9.45 11.11 -3.82
CA GLY A 80 -10.18 10.61 -2.66
C GLY A 80 -9.22 10.25 -1.52
N TYR A 81 -8.21 9.44 -1.81
CA TYR A 81 -7.15 9.06 -0.87
C TYR A 81 -6.43 10.27 -0.28
N VAL A 82 -5.99 11.23 -1.09
CA VAL A 82 -5.27 12.42 -0.61
C VAL A 82 -6.13 13.23 0.36
N ARG A 83 -7.42 13.40 0.08
CA ARG A 83 -8.36 14.10 0.99
C ARG A 83 -8.57 13.32 2.30
N ALA A 84 -8.74 12.01 2.22
CA ALA A 84 -8.90 11.16 3.41
C ALA A 84 -7.66 11.22 4.31
N ALA A 85 -6.47 11.02 3.75
CA ALA A 85 -5.20 11.12 4.47
C ALA A 85 -5.02 12.49 5.15
N ALA A 86 -5.38 13.58 4.45
CA ALA A 86 -5.34 14.92 5.03
C ALA A 86 -6.33 15.12 6.19
N ALA A 87 -7.54 14.55 6.09
CA ALA A 87 -8.54 14.58 7.16
C ALA A 87 -8.08 13.75 8.38
N ASP A 88 -7.52 12.56 8.14
CA ASP A 88 -6.98 11.68 9.20
C ASP A 88 -5.81 12.36 9.92
N LEU A 89 -4.91 13.03 9.19
CA LEU A 89 -3.82 13.82 9.77
C LEU A 89 -4.31 15.03 10.58
N ALA A 90 -5.38 15.69 10.13
CA ALA A 90 -5.99 16.78 10.86
C ALA A 90 -6.65 16.31 12.16
N ALA A 91 -7.29 15.13 12.13
CA ALA A 91 -7.96 14.52 13.27
C ALA A 91 -7.01 13.88 14.30
N LEU A 92 -5.76 13.62 13.91
CA LEU A 92 -4.75 12.98 14.77
C LEU A 92 -4.50 13.82 16.04
N ALA A 93 -4.93 13.34 17.20
CA ALA A 93 -4.77 14.05 18.46
C ALA A 93 -3.29 14.20 18.86
N GLU A 94 -2.95 15.32 19.49
CA GLU A 94 -1.67 15.42 20.19
C GLU A 94 -1.69 14.48 21.41
N PRO A 95 -0.68 13.61 21.59
CA PRO A 95 -0.68 12.67 22.70
C PRO A 95 -0.62 13.39 24.06
N ALA A 96 -1.53 13.04 24.97
CA ALA A 96 -1.58 13.60 26.34
C ALA A 96 -0.34 13.23 27.19
N ALA A 97 0.30 12.12 26.86
CA ALA A 97 1.62 11.72 27.32
C ALA A 97 2.35 11.15 26.10
N THR A 98 3.46 11.75 25.72
CA THR A 98 4.19 11.43 24.49
C THR A 98 4.67 9.98 24.54
N PRO A 99 4.21 9.06 23.66
CA PRO A 99 5.06 7.94 23.30
C PRO A 99 6.30 8.58 22.69
N ALA A 100 7.48 8.29 23.25
CA ALA A 100 8.73 8.96 22.89
C ALA A 100 8.99 9.00 21.37
N ASP A 101 8.42 8.04 20.64
CA ASP A 101 8.78 7.78 19.26
C ASP A 101 7.74 8.19 18.20
N GLY A 102 6.53 8.63 18.59
CA GLY A 102 5.47 9.08 17.66
C GLY A 102 4.73 7.96 16.90
N THR A 103 3.93 8.35 15.89
CA THR A 103 3.13 7.45 15.05
C THR A 103 3.79 7.20 13.70
N TYR A 104 3.54 6.02 13.11
CA TYR A 104 3.93 5.78 11.73
C TYR A 104 3.01 6.53 10.77
N ALA A 105 3.58 6.94 9.63
CA ALA A 105 2.84 7.52 8.52
C ALA A 105 3.48 7.17 7.19
N LEU A 106 2.66 7.04 6.15
CA LEU A 106 3.09 6.93 4.77
C LEU A 106 3.12 8.32 4.12
N VAL A 107 4.30 8.78 3.75
CA VAL A 107 4.53 10.03 3.03
C VAL A 107 4.60 9.71 1.55
N SER A 108 3.63 10.19 0.77
CA SER A 108 3.62 10.10 -0.69
C SER A 108 4.16 11.40 -1.28
N LEU A 109 5.14 11.31 -2.17
CA LEU A 109 5.75 12.46 -2.82
C LEU A 109 5.00 12.84 -4.10
N ASP A 110 5.08 14.10 -4.47
CA ASP A 110 4.42 14.63 -5.67
C ASP A 110 5.20 14.33 -6.95
N SER A 111 6.50 14.03 -6.82
CA SER A 111 7.41 13.67 -7.90
C SER A 111 8.48 12.71 -7.37
N TYR A 112 9.21 12.07 -8.28
CA TYR A 112 10.35 11.25 -7.91
C TYR A 112 11.50 12.16 -7.46
N LEU A 113 12.15 11.81 -6.33
CA LEU A 113 13.28 12.51 -5.76
C LEU A 113 14.54 11.66 -5.80
N ALA A 114 15.69 12.32 -5.95
CA ALA A 114 16.98 11.72 -5.71
C ALA A 114 17.21 11.56 -4.19
N PRO A 115 18.02 10.60 -3.74
CA PRO A 115 18.27 10.38 -2.31
C PRO A 115 18.68 11.65 -1.55
N GLN A 116 19.51 12.49 -2.17
CA GLN A 116 20.04 13.72 -1.57
C GLN A 116 18.95 14.79 -1.35
N GLY A 117 17.81 14.69 -2.03
CA GLY A 117 16.69 15.60 -1.88
C GLY A 117 15.74 15.22 -0.72
N LEU A 118 15.91 14.04 -0.11
CA LEU A 118 14.97 13.54 0.89
C LEU A 118 15.02 14.35 2.19
N ASP A 119 16.19 14.77 2.65
CA ASP A 119 16.32 15.50 3.92
C ASP A 119 15.61 16.85 3.88
N ALA A 120 15.64 17.53 2.73
CA ALA A 120 14.91 18.77 2.52
C ALA A 120 13.37 18.59 2.61
N VAL A 121 12.88 17.38 2.32
CA VAL A 121 11.45 17.06 2.25
C VAL A 121 10.94 16.33 3.49
N LEU A 122 11.76 15.54 4.17
CA LEU A 122 11.40 14.79 5.37
C LEU A 122 11.86 15.51 6.64
N GLY A 123 12.93 16.30 6.58
CA GLY A 123 13.53 16.96 7.74
C GLY A 123 13.96 15.96 8.80
N ASP A 124 13.85 16.33 10.07
CA ASP A 124 14.34 15.51 11.19
C ASP A 124 13.40 14.35 11.60
N VAL A 125 12.42 13.98 10.75
CA VAL A 125 11.54 12.84 11.05
C VAL A 125 12.30 11.52 10.87
N SER A 126 12.06 10.58 11.77
CA SER A 126 12.70 9.27 11.67
C SER A 126 12.14 8.51 10.47
N VAL A 127 12.97 8.24 9.48
CA VAL A 127 12.62 7.41 8.33
C VAL A 127 12.79 5.95 8.73
N ALA A 128 11.84 5.11 8.31
CA ALA A 128 11.91 3.66 8.52
C ALA A 128 12.18 2.92 7.19
N ALA A 129 11.58 3.40 6.11
CA ALA A 129 11.79 2.87 4.78
C ALA A 129 11.46 3.93 3.71
N VAL A 130 12.00 3.76 2.51
CA VAL A 130 11.60 4.51 1.32
C VAL A 130 11.15 3.55 0.21
N PHE A 131 10.32 4.05 -0.69
CA PHE A 131 9.90 3.33 -1.89
C PHE A 131 10.52 3.96 -3.11
N GLY A 132 11.21 3.14 -3.89
CA GLY A 132 11.89 3.54 -5.11
C GLY A 132 11.34 2.81 -6.33
N ARG A 133 11.31 3.49 -7.46
CA ARG A 133 11.05 2.92 -8.79
C ARG A 133 11.72 3.81 -9.83
N VAL A 134 12.30 3.21 -10.87
CA VAL A 134 12.86 3.98 -11.99
C VAL A 134 11.72 4.40 -12.93
N PRO A 135 11.44 5.71 -13.11
CA PRO A 135 10.36 6.14 -13.98
C PRO A 135 10.76 6.02 -15.45
N LEU A 136 10.50 4.87 -16.06
CA LEU A 136 10.68 4.64 -17.49
C LEU A 136 9.32 4.80 -18.22
N PRO A 137 9.21 5.74 -19.18
CA PRO A 137 7.97 5.95 -19.92
C PRO A 137 7.48 4.68 -20.63
N GLY A 138 6.22 4.33 -20.41
CA GLY A 138 5.58 3.17 -21.05
C GLY A 138 6.14 1.81 -20.64
N ARG A 139 6.87 1.73 -19.51
CA ARG A 139 7.46 0.50 -18.98
C ARG A 139 7.08 0.29 -17.53
N GLN A 140 6.77 -0.96 -17.20
CA GLN A 140 6.74 -1.40 -15.81
C GLN A 140 8.18 -1.62 -15.32
N THR A 141 8.48 -1.04 -14.17
CA THR A 141 9.79 -1.14 -13.49
C THR A 141 9.54 -1.57 -12.05
N GLU A 142 10.54 -2.19 -11.44
CA GLU A 142 10.40 -2.77 -10.11
C GLU A 142 10.18 -1.67 -9.06
N ILE A 143 9.14 -1.84 -8.22
CA ILE A 143 8.98 -1.06 -7.00
C ILE A 143 9.80 -1.74 -5.91
N VAL A 144 10.80 -1.03 -5.39
CA VAL A 144 11.69 -1.51 -4.35
C VAL A 144 11.38 -0.79 -3.04
N ARG A 145 11.15 -1.56 -1.97
CA ARG A 145 11.15 -1.05 -0.60
C ARG A 145 12.56 -1.13 -0.03
N ILE A 146 13.07 0.01 0.43
CA ILE A 146 14.41 0.15 0.98
C ILE A 146 14.29 0.52 2.46
N PRO A 147 14.66 -0.35 3.41
CA PRO A 147 14.82 0.05 4.80
C PRO A 147 15.90 1.13 4.89
N ALA A 148 15.62 2.23 5.60
CA ALA A 148 16.56 3.33 5.73
C ALA A 148 16.39 3.98 7.10
N GLN A 149 17.45 4.01 7.90
CA GLN A 149 17.49 4.72 9.17
C GLN A 149 18.40 5.95 9.10
N ARG A 150 19.38 5.92 8.19
CA ARG A 150 20.31 7.02 7.89
C ARG A 150 20.09 7.44 6.45
N VAL A 151 19.27 8.48 6.27
CA VAL A 151 19.07 9.11 4.96
C VAL A 151 20.12 10.22 4.81
N PRO A 152 20.77 10.36 3.64
CA PRO A 152 20.56 9.60 2.40
C PRO A 152 21.40 8.32 2.26
N ASP A 153 22.38 8.08 3.15
CA ASP A 153 23.41 7.05 2.99
C ASP A 153 22.88 5.62 2.78
N ASP A 154 21.91 5.19 3.59
CA ASP A 154 21.33 3.85 3.48
C ASP A 154 20.57 3.68 2.15
N VAL A 155 19.93 4.76 1.67
CA VAL A 155 19.21 4.75 0.37
C VAL A 155 20.21 4.65 -0.78
N ILE A 156 21.30 5.41 -0.73
CA ILE A 156 22.36 5.36 -1.75
C ILE A 156 23.00 3.97 -1.81
N ALA A 157 23.33 3.40 -0.64
CA ALA A 157 23.90 2.06 -0.56
C ALA A 157 22.93 0.99 -1.10
N ALA A 158 21.65 1.08 -0.75
CA ALA A 158 20.63 0.17 -1.27
C ALA A 158 20.41 0.32 -2.78
N MET A 159 20.41 1.54 -3.32
CA MET A 159 20.32 1.76 -4.77
C MET A 159 21.51 1.13 -5.51
N ALA A 160 22.73 1.23 -4.96
CA ALA A 160 23.89 0.53 -5.53
C ALA A 160 23.72 -1.00 -5.53
N ALA A 161 23.15 -1.56 -4.44
CA ALA A 161 22.85 -3.00 -4.37
C ALA A 161 21.76 -3.42 -5.37
N VAL A 162 20.71 -2.62 -5.54
CA VAL A 162 19.66 -2.83 -6.56
C VAL A 162 20.27 -2.77 -7.95
N ALA A 163 21.13 -1.79 -8.23
CA ALA A 163 21.82 -1.68 -9.52
C ALA A 163 22.63 -2.95 -9.86
N ALA A 164 23.37 -3.48 -8.89
CA ALA A 164 24.14 -4.71 -9.07
C ALA A 164 23.23 -5.93 -9.29
N ARG A 165 22.08 -6.01 -8.61
CA ARG A 165 21.09 -7.07 -8.84
C ARG A 165 20.51 -6.98 -10.25
N LYS A 166 20.12 -5.78 -10.68
CA LYS A 166 19.53 -5.51 -11.99
C LYS A 166 20.49 -5.78 -13.15
N GLU A 167 21.78 -5.54 -12.97
CA GLU A 167 22.80 -5.92 -13.97
C GLU A 167 22.89 -7.43 -14.18
N ARG A 168 22.83 -8.21 -13.10
CA ARG A 168 22.79 -9.68 -13.18
C ARG A 168 21.51 -10.15 -13.86
N GLU A 169 20.37 -9.59 -13.47
CA GLU A 169 19.07 -9.88 -14.10
C GLU A 169 19.09 -9.57 -15.61
N ALA A 170 19.66 -8.44 -16.03
CA ALA A 170 19.81 -8.10 -17.43
C ALA A 170 20.69 -9.11 -18.18
N THR A 171 21.78 -9.56 -17.56
CA THR A 171 22.67 -10.59 -18.13
C THR A 171 21.95 -11.93 -18.28
N ASP A 172 21.21 -12.35 -17.26
CA ASP A 172 20.43 -13.58 -17.26
C ASP A 172 19.35 -13.56 -18.35
N TYR A 173 18.65 -12.43 -18.51
CA TYR A 173 17.67 -12.27 -19.58
C TYR A 173 18.29 -12.33 -20.98
N ARG A 174 19.47 -11.71 -21.20
CA ARG A 174 20.20 -11.83 -22.47
C ARG A 174 20.59 -13.27 -22.77
N ALA A 175 21.07 -14.00 -21.76
CA ALA A 175 21.42 -15.41 -21.90
C ALA A 175 20.20 -16.26 -22.28
N ARG A 176 19.05 -16.02 -21.64
CA ARG A 176 17.78 -16.70 -21.98
C ARG A 176 17.28 -16.35 -23.38
N ALA A 177 17.37 -15.10 -23.79
CA ALA A 177 17.01 -14.68 -25.14
C ALA A 177 17.88 -15.38 -26.20
N ALA A 178 19.19 -15.49 -25.97
CA ALA A 178 20.12 -16.19 -26.85
C ALA A 178 19.87 -17.70 -26.93
N ALA A 179 19.50 -18.32 -25.80
CA ALA A 179 19.19 -19.75 -25.73
C ALA A 179 17.81 -20.12 -26.31
N THR A 180 16.89 -19.16 -26.43
CA THR A 180 15.53 -19.40 -26.94
C THR A 180 15.57 -19.59 -28.44
N THR A 181 15.19 -20.78 -28.93
CA THR A 181 15.05 -21.12 -30.36
C THR A 181 13.61 -21.46 -30.69
N GLY A 182 13.14 -21.12 -31.91
CA GLY A 182 11.79 -21.49 -32.36
C GLY A 182 10.62 -20.65 -31.79
N ASP A 183 10.81 -19.98 -30.65
CA ASP A 183 9.81 -19.07 -30.08
C ASP A 183 10.26 -17.61 -30.18
N ALA A 184 9.72 -16.89 -31.16
CA ALA A 184 10.04 -15.49 -31.39
C ALA A 184 9.41 -14.56 -30.34
N GLU A 185 8.26 -14.93 -29.76
CA GLU A 185 7.57 -14.12 -28.77
C GLU A 185 8.29 -14.17 -27.42
N LEU A 186 8.65 -15.37 -26.97
CA LEU A 186 9.45 -15.56 -25.76
C LEU A 186 10.82 -14.90 -25.87
N ARG A 187 11.46 -14.96 -27.05
CA ARG A 187 12.72 -14.24 -27.29
C ARG A 187 12.55 -12.72 -27.17
N ARG A 188 11.45 -12.16 -27.69
CA ARG A 188 11.13 -10.73 -27.54
C ARG A 188 10.89 -10.36 -26.07
N LEU A 189 10.16 -11.19 -25.33
CA LEU A 189 9.93 -10.98 -23.89
C LEU A 189 11.25 -10.90 -23.11
N TYR A 190 12.15 -11.86 -23.32
CA TYR A 190 13.47 -11.83 -22.66
C TYR A 190 14.34 -10.66 -23.11
N THR A 191 14.29 -10.28 -24.38
CA THR A 191 15.03 -9.11 -24.88
C THR A 191 14.52 -7.83 -24.23
N SER A 192 13.20 -7.64 -24.15
CA SER A 192 12.56 -6.52 -23.47
C SER A 192 12.91 -6.49 -21.98
N GLY A 193 12.87 -7.63 -21.29
CA GLY A 193 13.29 -7.74 -19.89
C GLY A 193 14.75 -7.36 -19.67
N ALA A 194 15.65 -7.77 -20.56
CA ALA A 194 17.05 -7.38 -20.51
C ALA A 194 17.26 -5.86 -20.67
N GLU A 195 16.51 -5.22 -21.56
CA GLU A 195 16.57 -3.77 -21.78
C GLU A 195 16.09 -2.99 -20.54
N VAL A 196 14.94 -3.38 -19.97
CA VAL A 196 14.39 -2.75 -18.77
C VAL A 196 15.34 -2.93 -17.59
N ALA A 197 15.82 -4.15 -17.32
CA ALA A 197 16.73 -4.42 -16.21
C ALA A 197 18.06 -3.65 -16.36
N ALA A 198 18.59 -3.52 -17.58
CA ALA A 198 19.82 -2.73 -17.82
C ALA A 198 19.60 -1.22 -17.61
N ALA A 199 18.45 -0.70 -18.04
CA ALA A 199 18.07 0.69 -17.82
C ALA A 199 17.88 0.99 -16.32
N GLU A 200 17.22 0.10 -15.58
CA GLU A 200 17.08 0.19 -14.13
C GLU A 200 18.46 0.15 -13.43
N ALA A 201 19.32 -0.79 -13.82
CA ALA A 201 20.68 -0.90 -13.27
C ALA A 201 21.47 0.39 -13.44
N THR A 202 21.41 0.99 -14.63
CA THR A 202 22.10 2.24 -14.94
C THR A 202 21.54 3.40 -14.11
N ALA A 203 20.22 3.55 -14.06
CA ALA A 203 19.57 4.64 -13.31
C ALA A 203 19.89 4.58 -11.81
N TYR A 204 19.80 3.41 -11.19
CA TYR A 204 20.15 3.25 -9.78
C TYR A 204 21.63 3.53 -9.51
N ARG A 205 22.53 3.11 -10.42
CA ARG A 205 23.98 3.34 -10.29
C ARG A 205 24.36 4.81 -10.39
N THR A 206 23.63 5.59 -11.18
CA THR A 206 23.88 7.03 -11.36
C THR A 206 23.16 7.91 -10.32
N GLY A 207 22.47 7.31 -9.35
CA GLY A 207 21.77 8.06 -8.29
C GLY A 207 20.52 8.77 -8.79
N CYS A 208 19.72 8.10 -9.63
CA CYS A 208 18.51 8.67 -10.21
C CYS A 208 17.51 9.26 -9.20
N ALA A 209 16.70 10.19 -9.68
CA ALA A 209 15.48 10.62 -8.99
C ALA A 209 14.42 9.51 -9.12
N CYS A 210 14.41 8.60 -8.15
CA CYS A 210 13.64 7.36 -8.21
C CYS A 210 12.85 7.08 -6.92
N VAL A 211 13.04 7.86 -5.85
CA VAL A 211 12.28 7.71 -4.60
C VAL A 211 10.96 8.47 -4.71
N TYR A 212 9.84 7.84 -4.41
CA TYR A 212 8.51 8.48 -4.54
C TYR A 212 7.65 8.42 -3.27
N ALA A 213 8.08 7.68 -2.26
CA ALA A 213 7.41 7.66 -0.96
C ALA A 213 8.36 7.25 0.17
N ALA A 214 7.96 7.53 1.40
CA ALA A 214 8.67 7.15 2.61
C ALA A 214 7.69 6.70 3.71
N VAL A 215 8.09 5.72 4.50
CA VAL A 215 7.47 5.42 5.80
C VAL A 215 8.27 6.15 6.85
N VAL A 216 7.61 7.01 7.62
CA VAL A 216 8.23 7.79 8.69
C VAL A 216 7.57 7.47 10.02
N ARG A 217 8.26 7.77 11.12
CA ARG A 217 7.72 7.76 12.47
C ARG A 217 7.98 9.11 13.12
N ALA A 218 6.92 9.82 13.50
CA ALA A 218 7.03 11.16 14.07
C ALA A 218 5.81 11.57 14.90
N GLN A 219 5.95 12.65 15.66
CA GLN A 219 4.83 13.27 16.39
C GLN A 219 3.84 13.94 15.42
N PRO A 220 2.55 14.05 15.78
CA PRO A 220 1.53 14.65 14.92
C PRO A 220 1.89 16.03 14.38
N ALA A 221 2.45 16.91 15.23
CA ALA A 221 2.93 18.23 14.81
C ALA A 221 4.02 18.16 13.72
N ALA A 222 4.97 17.23 13.83
CA ALA A 222 6.04 17.04 12.84
C ALA A 222 5.49 16.46 11.52
N LEU A 223 4.51 15.55 11.59
CA LEU A 223 3.83 15.02 10.40
C LEU A 223 3.07 16.12 9.64
N ARG A 224 2.40 17.03 10.36
CA ARG A 224 1.76 18.21 9.75
C ARG A 224 2.78 19.16 9.11
N ALA A 225 3.93 19.35 9.73
CA ALA A 225 5.02 20.12 9.14
C ALA A 225 5.51 19.49 7.84
N VAL A 226 5.68 18.16 7.79
CA VAL A 226 6.02 17.43 6.56
C VAL A 226 4.94 17.61 5.49
N ALA A 227 3.67 17.45 5.85
CA ALA A 227 2.53 17.61 4.93
C ALA A 227 2.41 19.03 4.33
N SER A 228 2.95 20.05 5.00
CA SER A 228 2.96 21.44 4.50
C SER A 228 4.01 21.69 3.41
N ARG A 229 4.93 20.75 3.15
CA ARG A 229 6.01 20.91 2.18
C ARG A 229 5.50 20.63 0.76
N ARG A 230 5.88 21.48 -0.19
CA ARG A 230 5.42 21.42 -1.60
C ARG A 230 5.74 20.12 -2.34
N ALA A 231 6.76 19.38 -1.92
CA ALA A 231 7.14 18.11 -2.54
C ALA A 231 6.31 16.91 -2.02
N VAL A 232 5.48 17.14 -0.99
CA VAL A 232 4.66 16.10 -0.36
C VAL A 232 3.24 16.20 -0.87
N ARG A 233 2.75 15.10 -1.44
CA ARG A 233 1.39 14.98 -1.97
C ARG A 233 0.39 14.58 -0.88
N ALA A 234 0.78 13.65 -0.02
CA ALA A 234 -0.04 13.19 1.10
C ALA A 234 0.84 12.66 2.23
N VAL A 235 0.35 12.80 3.46
CA VAL A 235 0.85 12.11 4.64
C VAL A 235 -0.34 11.35 5.21
N ASP A 236 -0.30 10.03 5.11
CA ASP A 236 -1.34 9.11 5.59
C ASP A 236 -0.91 8.54 6.95
N PRO A 237 -1.40 9.09 8.07
CA PRO A 237 -1.04 8.62 9.40
C PRO A 237 -1.66 7.25 9.66
N ALA A 238 -0.88 6.34 10.22
CA ALA A 238 -1.30 4.97 10.49
C ALA A 238 -1.03 4.61 11.97
N PRO A 239 -1.82 5.16 12.93
CA PRO A 239 -1.66 4.88 14.36
C PRO A 239 -1.88 3.41 14.74
N GLU A 240 -2.59 2.66 13.91
CA GLU A 240 -2.78 1.22 14.02
C GLU A 240 -1.51 0.41 13.73
N VAL A 241 -0.52 1.00 13.03
CA VAL A 241 0.74 0.33 12.72
C VAL A 241 1.63 0.31 13.95
N GLN A 242 1.77 -0.88 14.54
CA GLN A 242 2.73 -1.11 15.63
C GLN A 242 4.00 -1.84 15.14
N ARG A 243 3.90 -2.55 14.02
CA ARG A 243 4.93 -3.47 13.52
C ARG A 243 5.06 -3.41 12.00
N LEU A 244 6.17 -2.87 11.52
CA LEU A 244 6.46 -2.70 10.09
C LEU A 244 6.61 -4.00 9.29
N ASP A 245 6.82 -5.14 9.97
CA ASP A 245 6.93 -6.45 9.34
C ASP A 245 5.56 -7.11 9.07
N ARG A 246 4.48 -6.57 9.63
CA ARG A 246 3.09 -7.02 9.43
C ARG A 246 2.22 -5.98 8.74
N THR A 247 2.85 -5.02 8.08
CA THR A 247 2.17 -3.93 7.40
C THR A 247 2.59 -3.87 5.94
N VAL A 248 1.60 -3.76 5.06
CA VAL A 248 1.82 -3.52 3.64
C VAL A 248 1.50 -2.07 3.33
N PHE A 249 2.51 -1.37 2.84
CA PHE A 249 2.36 0.01 2.37
C PHE A 249 2.27 0.01 0.86
N THR A 250 1.26 0.68 0.31
CA THR A 250 1.02 0.82 -1.12
C THR A 250 0.87 2.30 -1.47
N PRO A 251 1.97 3.07 -1.50
CA PRO A 251 1.90 4.48 -1.89
C PRO A 251 1.49 4.65 -3.35
N PRO A 252 0.62 5.61 -3.68
CA PRO A 252 0.31 5.93 -5.07
C PRO A 252 1.58 6.43 -5.78
N LEU A 253 1.74 6.07 -7.05
CA LEU A 253 2.83 6.56 -7.90
C LEU A 253 2.63 8.05 -8.25
N PRO A 254 3.70 8.83 -8.48
CA PRO A 254 3.59 10.23 -8.87
C PRO A 254 2.78 10.49 -10.15
N GLU A 255 2.82 9.57 -11.12
CA GLU A 255 2.02 9.65 -12.36
C GLU A 255 0.55 9.25 -12.17
N GLN A 256 0.20 8.57 -11.08
CA GLN A 256 -1.19 8.25 -10.76
C GLN A 256 -1.85 9.47 -10.14
N ARG A 257 -2.67 10.19 -10.92
CA ARG A 257 -3.36 11.42 -10.50
C ARG A 257 -4.85 11.25 -10.26
N ASP A 258 -5.50 10.35 -11.00
CA ASP A 258 -6.95 10.16 -10.94
C ASP A 258 -7.32 8.86 -10.22
N VAL A 259 -6.91 7.74 -10.81
CA VAL A 259 -7.24 6.38 -10.35
C VAL A 259 -5.97 5.53 -10.38
N VAL A 260 -5.81 4.71 -9.35
CA VAL A 260 -4.70 3.77 -9.21
C VAL A 260 -4.87 2.64 -10.21
N ARG A 261 -3.84 2.49 -11.05
CA ARG A 261 -3.77 1.47 -12.10
C ARG A 261 -2.32 1.00 -12.23
N PRO A 262 -2.08 -0.29 -12.51
CA PRO A 262 -0.74 -0.74 -12.86
C PRO A 262 -0.16 0.13 -13.99
N PRO A 263 1.13 0.52 -13.93
CA PRO A 263 1.74 1.26 -15.03
C PRO A 263 1.60 0.49 -16.35
N ALA A 264 1.37 1.18 -17.46
CA ALA A 264 1.32 0.52 -18.75
C ALA A 264 2.69 -0.06 -19.14
N ASP A 265 2.72 -1.26 -19.73
CA ASP A 265 3.89 -1.78 -20.45
C ASP A 265 3.57 -1.85 -21.94
N ALA A 266 4.01 -0.83 -22.68
CA ALA A 266 3.68 -0.65 -24.09
C ALA A 266 4.44 -1.59 -25.04
N ALA A 267 5.40 -2.36 -24.54
CA ALA A 267 6.21 -3.27 -25.37
C ALA A 267 5.78 -4.73 -25.28
N LEU A 268 4.89 -5.06 -24.34
CA LEU A 268 4.23 -6.35 -24.30
C LEU A 268 2.89 -6.24 -25.03
N PRO A 269 2.47 -7.27 -25.78
CA PRO A 269 1.13 -7.27 -26.36
C PRO A 269 0.11 -7.08 -25.23
N GLU A 270 -0.85 -6.16 -25.42
CA GLU A 270 -1.95 -6.01 -24.47
C GLU A 270 -2.59 -7.38 -24.25
N ALA A 271 -2.77 -7.76 -22.98
CA ALA A 271 -3.61 -8.89 -22.66
C ALA A 271 -5.00 -8.57 -23.21
N THR A 272 -5.38 -9.24 -24.31
CA THR A 272 -6.71 -9.11 -24.91
C THR A 272 -7.72 -9.23 -23.78
N PRO A 273 -8.61 -8.25 -23.54
CA PRO A 273 -9.64 -8.40 -22.53
C PRO A 273 -10.44 -9.64 -22.89
N SER A 274 -10.39 -10.66 -22.02
CA SER A 274 -11.31 -11.79 -22.09
C SER A 274 -12.71 -11.22 -22.22
N PRO A 275 -13.49 -11.55 -23.27
CA PRO A 275 -14.85 -11.06 -23.37
C PRO A 275 -15.63 -11.59 -22.17
N SER A 276 -15.92 -10.70 -21.21
CA SER A 276 -16.89 -10.96 -20.17
C SER A 276 -18.18 -11.40 -20.83
N ALA A 277 -18.62 -12.58 -20.41
CA ALA A 277 -19.87 -13.24 -20.71
C ALA A 277 -20.94 -12.31 -21.28
N GLY A 278 -21.27 -12.53 -22.55
CA GLY A 278 -22.52 -12.05 -23.13
C GLY A 278 -23.69 -12.58 -22.29
N THR A 279 -24.61 -11.67 -21.99
CA THR A 279 -25.98 -11.90 -21.51
C THR A 279 -26.60 -13.17 -22.13
N PRO A 280 -27.33 -14.00 -21.36
CA PRO A 280 -27.83 -15.29 -21.84
C PRO A 280 -28.88 -15.09 -22.92
N THR A 281 -28.55 -15.40 -24.17
CA THR A 281 -29.56 -15.63 -25.21
C THR A 281 -30.12 -17.03 -25.01
N VAL A 282 -31.36 -17.07 -24.54
CA VAL A 282 -32.21 -18.25 -24.52
C VAL A 282 -32.37 -18.77 -25.96
N SER A 283 -31.95 -20.01 -26.20
CA SER A 283 -32.47 -20.83 -27.30
C SER A 283 -32.29 -22.32 -26.99
N PRO A 284 -33.20 -23.17 -27.50
CA PRO A 284 -33.62 -24.39 -26.80
C PRO A 284 -32.67 -25.56 -27.01
N SER A 285 -32.68 -26.45 -26.00
CA SER A 285 -32.06 -27.77 -26.02
C SER A 285 -32.31 -28.55 -27.30
N PRO A 286 -31.31 -29.36 -27.70
CA PRO A 286 -31.57 -30.76 -27.99
C PRO A 286 -30.81 -31.65 -27.01
N THR A 287 -31.60 -32.53 -26.40
CA THR A 287 -31.37 -33.94 -26.06
C THR A 287 -29.93 -34.42 -25.88
N ALA A 288 -29.72 -34.97 -24.68
CA ALA A 288 -28.57 -35.73 -24.23
C ALA A 288 -28.08 -36.80 -25.21
N GLU A 289 -26.76 -36.87 -25.39
CA GLU A 289 -26.04 -38.14 -25.45
C GLU A 289 -24.93 -38.12 -24.40
N GLU A 290 -25.05 -39.08 -23.50
CA GLU A 290 -24.18 -39.41 -22.39
C GLU A 290 -22.98 -40.19 -22.96
N SER A 291 -21.77 -39.66 -22.80
CA SER A 291 -20.55 -40.45 -23.00
C SER A 291 -19.55 -40.10 -21.90
N SER A 292 -19.47 -41.03 -20.95
CA SER A 292 -18.58 -41.02 -19.80
C SER A 292 -17.19 -41.48 -20.23
N GLU A 293 -16.15 -40.69 -19.95
CA GLU A 293 -14.78 -41.20 -19.86
C GLU A 293 -14.05 -40.55 -18.67
N PRO A 294 -13.39 -41.31 -17.77
CA PRO A 294 -12.89 -40.78 -16.50
C PRO A 294 -11.55 -40.07 -16.65
N ALA A 295 -11.36 -38.98 -15.90
CA ALA A 295 -10.11 -38.25 -15.80
C ALA A 295 -9.01 -39.08 -15.09
N PRO A 296 -7.74 -39.00 -15.52
CA PRO A 296 -6.62 -39.69 -14.86
C PRO A 296 -6.26 -39.04 -13.50
N PRO A 297 -5.83 -39.82 -12.49
CA PRO A 297 -5.39 -39.29 -11.21
C PRO A 297 -4.04 -38.59 -11.35
N VAL A 298 -4.01 -37.27 -11.15
CA VAL A 298 -2.76 -36.50 -10.99
C VAL A 298 -2.16 -36.83 -9.63
N THR A 299 -1.17 -37.71 -9.65
CA THR A 299 -0.34 -38.03 -8.48
C THR A 299 0.79 -37.01 -8.44
N ASN A 300 0.77 -36.09 -7.48
CA ASN A 300 1.87 -35.17 -7.22
C ASN A 300 2.78 -35.81 -6.15
N PRO A 301 4.05 -36.19 -6.44
CA PRO A 301 4.96 -36.60 -5.40
C PRO A 301 5.48 -35.36 -4.63
N SER A 302 5.15 -35.30 -3.34
CA SER A 302 5.78 -34.42 -2.37
C SER A 302 7.30 -34.64 -2.33
N PRO A 303 8.15 -33.60 -2.27
CA PRO A 303 9.56 -33.80 -2.00
C PRO A 303 9.76 -34.21 -0.53
N THR A 304 10.36 -35.39 -0.39
CA THR A 304 10.92 -35.96 0.84
C THR A 304 11.82 -34.97 1.55
N ALA A 305 11.58 -34.80 2.86
CA ALA A 305 12.48 -34.11 3.77
C ALA A 305 13.81 -34.88 3.87
N GLU A 306 14.90 -34.27 3.40
CA GLU A 306 16.25 -34.74 3.73
C GLU A 306 16.53 -34.47 5.22
N GLN A 307 16.84 -35.56 5.92
CA GLN A 307 17.31 -35.55 7.30
C GLN A 307 18.69 -34.88 7.37
N GLY A 308 18.72 -33.66 7.90
CA GLY A 308 19.95 -33.01 8.32
C GLY A 308 20.59 -33.78 9.47
N THR A 309 21.82 -34.26 9.25
CA THR A 309 22.68 -34.81 10.32
C THR A 309 23.24 -33.64 11.15
N PRO A 310 23.19 -33.68 12.49
CA PRO A 310 23.68 -32.59 13.33
C PRO A 310 25.21 -32.59 13.38
N THR A 311 25.84 -31.54 12.83
CA THR A 311 27.27 -31.24 13.06
C THR A 311 27.41 -30.24 14.20
N ALA A 312 28.27 -30.58 15.14
CA ALA A 312 28.52 -29.93 16.42
C ALA A 312 29.16 -28.52 16.30
N PRO A 313 29.01 -27.66 17.35
CA PRO A 313 29.53 -26.29 17.41
C PRO A 313 31.08 -26.21 17.62
N PRO A 314 31.68 -25.02 17.38
CA PRO A 314 33.10 -24.87 16.99
C PRO A 314 34.10 -24.89 18.15
N ALA A 315 35.35 -25.23 17.80
CA ALA A 315 36.51 -25.11 18.66
C ALA A 315 36.90 -23.64 18.90
N THR A 316 37.21 -23.36 20.17
CA THR A 316 37.78 -22.15 20.72
C THR A 316 39.14 -21.81 20.11
N ALA A 317 39.31 -20.60 19.61
CA ALA A 317 40.62 -20.00 19.35
C ALA A 317 40.82 -18.79 20.26
N THR A 318 41.68 -18.99 21.26
CA THR A 318 42.24 -17.98 22.15
C THR A 318 43.42 -17.31 21.43
N THR A 319 43.40 -15.99 21.26
CA THR A 319 44.62 -15.20 21.05
C THR A 319 44.53 -13.89 21.82
N SER A 320 45.41 -13.75 22.81
CA SER A 320 45.67 -12.55 23.60
C SER A 320 46.12 -11.36 22.74
N PRO A 321 45.92 -10.11 23.22
CA PRO A 321 46.52 -8.92 22.64
C PRO A 321 47.92 -8.67 23.23
N ASP A 322 48.91 -8.49 22.35
CA ASP A 322 50.21 -7.93 22.71
C ASP A 322 50.15 -6.40 22.57
N VAL A 323 50.53 -5.72 23.67
CA VAL A 323 50.63 -4.26 23.79
C VAL A 323 52.09 -3.87 23.69
N PRO A 324 52.48 -2.92 22.81
CA PRO A 324 53.69 -2.15 23.01
C PRO A 324 53.35 -0.78 23.59
N SER A 325 53.81 -0.55 24.83
CA SER A 325 53.79 0.73 25.51
C SER A 325 54.64 1.78 24.77
N GLY A 326 54.00 2.80 24.21
CA GLY A 326 54.64 4.04 23.74
C GLY A 326 54.46 5.15 24.78
N ARG A 327 55.56 5.55 25.41
CA ARG A 327 55.69 6.54 26.48
C ARG A 327 55.44 7.99 25.98
N PRO A 328 54.82 8.89 26.76
CA PRO A 328 54.64 10.28 26.37
C PRO A 328 55.91 11.10 26.64
N VAL A 329 56.27 12.00 25.71
CA VAL A 329 57.31 13.01 25.91
C VAL A 329 56.77 14.38 25.48
N SER A 330 56.69 15.28 26.44
CA SER A 330 56.66 16.74 26.33
C SER A 330 57.08 17.27 27.72
N PRO A 331 57.63 18.48 27.90
CA PRO A 331 57.84 19.59 26.96
C PRO A 331 59.28 20.18 27.02
N THR A 332 59.60 21.18 26.20
CA THR A 332 60.57 22.22 26.57
C THR A 332 60.17 23.55 25.95
N GLN A 333 60.10 24.57 26.82
CA GLN A 333 59.94 25.98 26.51
C GLN A 333 61.27 26.57 25.99
N SER A 334 61.19 27.48 25.02
CA SER A 334 61.95 28.74 24.93
C SER A 334 61.33 29.60 23.83
#